data_AF-A0A2G9S5B8-F1
#
_entry.id   AF-A0A2G9S5B8-F1
#
_cell.length_a   1.000
_cell.length_b   1.000
_cell.length_c   1.000
_cell.angle_alpha   90.00
_cell.angle_beta   90.00
_cell.angle_gamma   90.00
#
_symmetry.space_group_name_H-M   'P 1'
#
loop_
_entity.id
_entity.type
_entity.pdbx_description
1 polymer ?
#
loop_
_entity_poly.entity_id
_entity_poly.type
_entity_poly.pdbx_seq_one_letter_code
_entity_poly.pdbx_strand_id
1 'polypeptide(L)'
;MAEWQAECGASVTGTQGVLLSPNYPANYSNYHECIYSIQSQPGKGVQLRARTFNLAPGDQLKVYDGHNNSARLLGTFSQSEMLGRSLNSTSSALWLEFITDAENTSKGFELFYSSESKL
;
A
#
# COMPACT_ATOMS: atom_id res chain seq x y z
N MET A 1 -16.29 11.71 -18.96
CA MET A 1 -15.63 10.42 -19.17
C MET A 1 -14.45 10.40 -18.22
N ALA A 2 -14.39 9.46 -17.28
CA ALA A 2 -13.25 9.38 -16.36
C ALA A 2 -12.07 8.73 -17.11
N GLU A 3 -10.97 9.46 -17.24
CA GLU A 3 -9.73 8.96 -17.81
C GLU A 3 -8.93 8.31 -16.68
N TRP A 4 -8.83 6.98 -16.69
CA TRP A 4 -7.91 6.27 -15.82
C TRP A 4 -6.49 6.66 -16.24
N GLN A 5 -5.79 7.41 -15.40
CA GLN A 5 -4.41 7.80 -15.67
C GLN A 5 -3.49 6.55 -15.63
N ALA A 6 -2.49 6.50 -16.51
CA ALA A 6 -1.55 5.39 -16.69
C ALA A 6 -1.06 4.73 -15.38
N GLU A 7 -0.88 3.39 -15.41
CA GLU A 7 -0.51 2.52 -14.27
C GLU A 7 0.48 3.18 -13.31
N CYS A 8 -0.02 3.59 -12.15
CA CYS A 8 0.78 4.03 -11.02
C CYS A 8 1.07 2.86 -10.07
N GLY A 9 2.10 3.01 -9.24
CA GLY A 9 2.49 2.00 -8.28
C GLY A 9 3.96 1.60 -8.39
N ALA A 10 4.34 0.53 -7.72
CA ALA A 10 5.71 0.02 -7.75
C ALA A 10 5.78 -1.47 -7.38
N SER A 11 6.68 -2.20 -8.03
CA SER A 11 7.05 -3.56 -7.64
C SER A 11 8.45 -3.55 -7.04
N VAL A 12 8.58 -3.98 -5.79
CA VAL A 12 9.83 -3.93 -5.03
C VAL A 12 10.19 -5.31 -4.49
N THR A 13 11.49 -5.60 -4.50
CA THR A 13 12.03 -6.84 -3.95
C THR A 13 13.09 -6.54 -2.89
N GLY A 14 13.14 -7.31 -1.81
CA GLY A 14 14.20 -7.19 -0.80
C GLY A 14 13.71 -7.44 0.61
N THR A 15 14.62 -7.31 1.58
CA THR A 15 14.33 -7.54 3.00
C THR A 15 13.75 -6.33 3.71
N GLN A 16 13.86 -5.14 3.14
CA GLN A 16 13.21 -3.92 3.63
C GLN A 16 13.17 -2.86 2.53
N GLY A 17 12.30 -1.87 2.69
CA GLY A 17 12.20 -0.75 1.76
C GLY A 17 11.06 0.20 2.09
N VAL A 18 10.81 1.13 1.16
CA VAL A 18 9.76 2.14 1.27
C VAL A 18 8.91 2.13 0.00
N LEU A 19 7.59 2.28 0.16
CA LEU A 19 6.64 2.56 -0.90
C LEU A 19 6.03 3.93 -0.67
N LEU A 20 5.93 4.72 -1.73
CA LEU A 20 5.37 6.06 -1.72
C LEU A 20 4.12 6.09 -2.59
N SER A 21 3.09 6.83 -2.16
CA SER A 21 1.96 7.16 -3.03
C SER A 21 2.43 8.04 -4.22
N PRO A 22 1.66 8.12 -5.32
CA PRO A 22 2.01 8.99 -6.43
C PRO A 22 2.20 10.44 -5.96
N ASN A 23 3.15 11.13 -6.57
CA ASN A 23 3.49 12.53 -6.29
C ASN A 23 4.02 12.86 -4.89
N TYR A 24 4.14 11.88 -3.97
CA TYR A 24 4.63 12.15 -2.61
C TYR A 24 5.99 12.88 -2.64
N PRO A 25 6.18 13.97 -1.86
CA PRO A 25 5.34 14.42 -0.73
C PRO A 25 4.20 15.39 -1.08
N ALA A 26 3.95 15.66 -2.35
CA ALA A 26 2.75 16.37 -2.79
C ALA A 26 1.52 15.45 -2.73
N ASN A 27 0.33 16.04 -2.88
CA ASN A 27 -0.90 15.25 -2.88
C ASN A 27 -0.97 14.33 -4.12
N TYR A 28 -1.54 13.13 -3.93
CA TYR A 28 -1.90 12.27 -5.05
C TYR A 28 -3.03 12.91 -5.89
N SER A 29 -3.28 12.40 -7.09
CA SER A 29 -4.39 12.83 -7.94
C SER A 29 -5.60 11.89 -7.83
N ASN A 30 -6.75 12.35 -8.33
CA ASN A 30 -7.99 11.57 -8.34
C ASN A 30 -7.99 10.52 -9.44
N TYR A 31 -8.94 9.57 -9.37
CA TYR A 31 -9.15 8.51 -10.36
C TYR A 31 -7.94 7.58 -10.60
N HIS A 32 -7.13 7.36 -9.57
CA HIS A 32 -6.08 6.35 -9.59
C HIS A 32 -6.57 4.99 -9.09
N GLU A 33 -6.04 3.95 -9.74
CA GLU A 33 -5.97 2.59 -9.23
C GLU A 33 -4.50 2.16 -9.30
N CYS A 34 -3.74 2.42 -8.25
CA CYS A 34 -2.31 2.11 -8.21
C CYS A 34 -2.07 0.75 -7.58
N ILE A 35 -1.19 -0.03 -8.21
CA ILE A 35 -0.85 -1.38 -7.75
C ILE A 35 0.58 -1.41 -7.23
N TYR A 36 0.74 -1.85 -5.98
CA TYR A 36 2.06 -2.09 -5.41
C TYR A 36 2.25 -3.56 -5.09
N SER A 37 3.44 -4.08 -5.36
CA SER A 37 3.84 -5.42 -4.96
C SER A 37 5.15 -5.40 -4.19
N ILE A 38 5.21 -6.17 -3.11
CA ILE A 38 6.42 -6.40 -2.33
C ILE A 38 6.73 -7.89 -2.40
N GLN A 39 7.95 -8.24 -2.78
CA GLN A 39 8.49 -9.59 -2.68
C GLN A 39 9.69 -9.62 -1.74
N SER A 40 9.56 -10.30 -0.61
CA SER A 40 10.65 -10.52 0.35
C SER A 40 11.28 -11.91 0.21
N GLN A 41 12.16 -12.27 1.13
CA GLN A 41 12.81 -13.59 1.14
C GLN A 41 11.77 -14.71 1.36
N PRO A 42 11.83 -15.79 0.58
CA PRO A 42 10.98 -16.96 0.80
C PRO A 42 11.06 -17.48 2.23
N GLY A 43 9.91 -17.91 2.78
CA GLY A 43 9.82 -18.49 4.11
C GLY A 43 9.65 -17.49 5.26
N LYS A 44 9.83 -16.19 5.03
CA LYS A 44 9.59 -15.11 6.01
C LYS A 44 8.31 -14.35 5.74
N GLY A 45 7.76 -13.71 6.78
CA GLY A 45 6.64 -12.80 6.67
C GLY A 45 7.11 -11.39 6.29
N VAL A 46 6.19 -10.53 5.88
CA VAL A 46 6.44 -9.09 5.69
C VAL A 46 5.70 -8.29 6.75
N GLN A 47 6.42 -7.49 7.53
CA GLN A 47 5.82 -6.43 8.32
C GLN A 47 5.68 -5.17 7.46
N LEU A 48 4.50 -4.57 7.45
CA LEU A 48 4.20 -3.30 6.78
C LEU A 48 3.66 -2.29 7.80
N ARG A 49 4.21 -1.09 7.80
CA ARG A 49 3.76 0.02 8.66
C ARG A 49 3.83 1.35 7.93
N ALA A 50 2.95 2.28 8.28
CA ALA A 50 3.02 3.63 7.77
C ALA A 50 3.98 4.51 8.61
N ARG A 51 4.85 5.26 7.94
CA ARG A 51 5.56 6.40 8.55
C ARG A 51 4.71 7.65 8.48
N THR A 52 4.07 7.86 7.33
CA THR A 52 3.02 8.85 7.11
C THR A 52 1.85 8.18 6.40
N PHE A 53 0.62 8.57 6.75
CA PHE A 53 -0.59 8.05 6.13
C PHE A 53 -1.72 9.05 6.34
N ASN A 54 -2.16 9.66 5.24
CA ASN A 54 -3.30 10.55 5.22
C ASN A 54 -3.96 10.48 3.84
N LEU A 55 -5.10 9.81 3.78
CA LEU A 55 -5.97 9.76 2.60
C LEU A 55 -7.16 10.70 2.79
N ALA A 56 -7.77 11.13 1.69
CA ALA A 56 -9.04 11.84 1.75
C ALA A 56 -10.17 10.85 2.09
N PRO A 57 -11.27 11.31 2.72
CA PRO A 57 -12.44 10.47 2.91
C PRO A 57 -12.95 9.95 1.55
N GLY A 58 -13.18 8.64 1.43
CA GLY A 58 -13.58 8.00 0.17
C GLY A 58 -12.45 7.19 -0.48
N ASP A 59 -11.21 7.66 -0.33
CA ASP A 59 -10.01 6.99 -0.84
C ASP A 59 -9.53 5.87 0.09
N GLN A 60 -8.95 4.82 -0.49
CA GLN A 60 -8.62 3.60 0.25
C GLN A 60 -7.31 2.95 -0.20
N LEU A 61 -6.58 2.42 0.77
CA LEU A 61 -5.49 1.46 0.56
C LEU A 61 -5.93 0.08 1.05
N LYS A 62 -6.00 -0.89 0.14
CA LYS A 62 -6.22 -2.31 0.48
C LYS A 62 -4.89 -3.03 0.52
N VAL A 63 -4.69 -3.90 1.51
CA VAL A 63 -3.46 -4.68 1.68
C VAL A 63 -3.78 -6.16 1.74
N TYR A 64 -3.16 -6.95 0.87
CA TYR A 64 -3.40 -8.38 0.69
C TYR A 64 -2.15 -9.20 0.99
N ASP A 65 -2.34 -10.33 1.69
CA ASP A 65 -1.30 -11.26 2.13
C ASP A 65 -0.88 -12.25 1.04
N GLY A 66 -0.39 -11.75 -0.09
CA GLY A 66 0.01 -12.58 -1.23
C GLY A 66 0.42 -11.77 -2.47
N HIS A 67 0.50 -12.45 -3.61
CA HIS A 67 1.00 -11.88 -4.88
C HIS A 67 -0.05 -11.11 -5.68
N ASN A 68 -1.32 -11.17 -5.29
CA ASN A 68 -2.43 -10.53 -6.00
C ASN A 68 -3.63 -10.32 -5.05
N ASN A 69 -4.68 -9.70 -5.57
CA ASN A 69 -5.90 -9.36 -4.83
C ASN A 69 -6.87 -10.54 -4.56
N SER A 70 -6.56 -11.75 -5.03
CA SER A 70 -7.27 -12.97 -4.62
C SER A 70 -6.73 -13.54 -3.30
N ALA A 71 -5.62 -13.00 -2.78
CA ALA A 71 -5.06 -13.38 -1.48
C ALA A 71 -5.90 -12.84 -0.31
N ARG A 72 -5.58 -13.28 0.91
CA ARG A 72 -6.28 -12.83 2.12
C ARG A 72 -6.09 -11.33 2.33
N LEU A 73 -7.19 -10.58 2.40
CA LEU A 73 -7.19 -9.17 2.78
C LEU A 73 -6.75 -9.01 4.25
N LEU A 74 -5.66 -8.27 4.48
CA LEU A 74 -5.19 -7.89 5.82
C LEU A 74 -5.93 -6.66 6.35
N GLY A 75 -6.37 -5.77 5.46
CA GLY A 75 -7.20 -4.64 5.81
C GLY A 75 -7.40 -3.66 4.67
N THR A 76 -8.40 -2.80 4.87
CA THR A 76 -8.68 -1.61 4.06
C THR A 76 -8.52 -0.41 4.97
N PHE A 77 -7.74 0.57 4.54
CA PHE A 77 -7.40 1.75 5.34
C PHE A 77 -7.75 3.02 4.57
N SER A 78 -8.38 3.97 5.26
CA SER A 78 -8.67 5.31 4.78
C SER A 78 -8.17 6.35 5.78
N GLN A 79 -8.26 7.62 5.42
CA GLN A 79 -7.90 8.75 6.27
C GLN A 79 -6.54 8.55 6.96
N SER A 80 -6.49 8.54 8.29
CA SER A 80 -5.28 8.31 9.08
C SER A 80 -5.21 6.91 9.71
N GLU A 81 -6.04 5.96 9.28
CA GLU A 81 -6.30 4.71 10.00
C GLU A 81 -5.07 3.81 10.13
N MET A 82 -4.11 3.87 9.20
CA MET A 82 -2.91 3.04 9.23
C MET A 82 -1.80 3.61 10.14
N LEU A 83 -1.90 4.87 10.59
CA LEU A 83 -0.90 5.45 11.50
C LEU A 83 -0.87 4.68 12.83
N GLY A 84 0.34 4.34 13.28
CA GLY A 84 0.55 3.58 14.52
C GLY A 84 0.17 2.09 14.44
N ARG A 85 -0.20 1.59 13.26
CA ARG A 85 -0.50 0.17 13.03
C ARG A 85 0.65 -0.52 12.31
N SER A 86 0.85 -1.79 12.64
CA SER A 86 1.74 -2.71 11.92
C SER A 86 0.93 -3.91 11.44
N LEU A 87 1.02 -4.20 10.14
CA LEU A 87 0.44 -5.39 9.53
C LEU A 87 1.53 -6.43 9.38
N ASN A 88 1.26 -7.66 9.83
CA ASN A 88 2.19 -8.77 9.69
C ASN A 88 1.59 -9.80 8.74
N SER A 89 2.29 -10.02 7.62
CA SER A 89 1.94 -10.99 6.58
C SER A 89 2.41 -12.39 6.96
N THR A 90 1.66 -13.41 6.53
CA THR A 90 2.10 -14.82 6.60
C THR A 90 2.79 -15.30 5.33
N SER A 91 2.62 -14.55 4.24
CA SER A 91 3.31 -14.69 2.96
C SER A 91 4.66 -13.97 2.96
N SER A 92 5.52 -14.32 2.01
CA SER A 92 6.71 -13.51 1.69
C SER A 92 6.39 -12.35 0.75
N ALA A 93 5.13 -12.26 0.30
CA ALA A 93 4.65 -11.27 -0.66
C ALA A 93 3.46 -10.48 -0.10
N LEU A 94 3.40 -9.20 -0.43
CA LEU A 94 2.24 -8.32 -0.23
C LEU A 94 1.80 -7.72 -1.57
N TRP A 95 0.48 -7.61 -1.73
CA TRP A 95 -0.15 -6.88 -2.83
C TRP A 95 -0.99 -5.74 -2.25
N LEU A 96 -0.86 -4.55 -2.80
CA LEU A 96 -1.58 -3.38 -2.33
C LEU A 96 -2.29 -2.68 -3.49
N GLU A 97 -3.51 -2.23 -3.22
CA GLU A 97 -4.31 -1.44 -4.15
C GLU A 97 -4.62 -0.09 -3.51
N PHE A 98 -4.11 0.99 -4.10
CA PHE A 98 -4.46 2.35 -3.70
C PHE A 98 -5.46 2.92 -4.71
N ILE A 99 -6.68 3.15 -4.25
CA ILE A 99 -7.80 3.56 -5.08
C ILE A 99 -8.29 4.91 -4.59
N THR A 100 -8.38 5.87 -5.51
CA THR A 100 -8.86 7.23 -5.23
C THR A 100 -10.13 7.53 -6.01
N ASP A 101 -11.07 8.24 -5.40
CA ASP A 101 -12.30 8.64 -6.06
C ASP A 101 -12.15 9.97 -6.83
N ALA A 102 -13.27 10.67 -7.03
CA ALA A 102 -13.37 11.91 -7.79
C ALA A 102 -13.13 13.18 -6.96
N GLU A 103 -13.13 13.08 -5.63
CA GLU A 103 -13.31 14.19 -4.69
C GLU A 103 -12.17 14.33 -3.71
N ASN A 104 -11.66 15.57 -3.55
CA ASN A 104 -10.56 15.90 -2.65
C ASN A 104 -9.28 15.08 -2.92
N THR A 105 -8.17 15.48 -2.32
CA THR A 105 -6.91 14.72 -2.35
C THR A 105 -6.21 14.96 -1.03
N SER A 106 -5.24 14.11 -0.70
CA SER A 106 -4.41 14.28 0.48
C SER A 106 -2.96 13.90 0.18
N LYS A 107 -2.08 14.00 1.18
CA LYS A 107 -0.64 13.72 1.01
C LYS A 107 -0.34 12.28 0.63
N GLY A 108 -1.25 11.35 0.89
CA GLY A 108 -1.06 9.93 0.61
C GLY A 108 -0.26 9.24 1.71
N PHE A 109 0.74 8.45 1.31
CA PHE A 109 1.47 7.59 2.25
C PHE A 109 2.96 7.46 1.95
N GLU A 110 3.71 7.22 3.03
CA GLU A 110 5.03 6.60 3.03
C GLU A 110 4.96 5.33 3.88
N LEU A 111 4.98 4.17 3.22
CA LEU A 111 4.93 2.87 3.86
C LEU A 111 6.34 2.29 3.94
N PHE A 112 6.70 1.77 5.11
CA PHE A 112 7.93 1.03 5.31
C PHE A 112 7.61 -0.46 5.47
N TYR A 113 8.37 -1.31 4.78
CA TYR A 113 8.29 -2.75 4.95
C TYR A 113 9.62 -3.35 5.42
N SER A 114 9.53 -4.44 6.17
CA SER A 114 10.66 -5.30 6.55
C SER A 114 10.26 -6.77 6.53
N SER A 115 11.22 -7.64 6.23
CA SER A 115 11.07 -9.09 6.29
C SER A 115 11.28 -9.54 7.73
N GLU A 116 10.27 -10.20 8.30
CA GLU A 116 10.29 -10.70 9.67
C GLU A 116 10.39 -12.23 9.67
N SER A 117 11.20 -12.76 10.58
CA SER A 117 11.23 -14.21 10.83
C SER A 117 9.86 -14.64 11.38
N LYS A 118 9.32 -15.75 10.87
CA LYS A 118 8.15 -16.38 11.49
C LYS A 118 8.54 -16.86 12.88
N LEU A 119 7.84 -16.37 13.91
CA LEU A 119 7.93 -16.92 15.27
C LEU A 119 7.38 -18.34 15.29
#